data_AF-A0A0H3D5G1-F1
#
_entry.id   AF-A0A0H3D5G1-F1
#
_cell.length_a   1.000
_cell.length_b   1.000
_cell.length_c   1.000
_cell.angle_alpha   90.00
_cell.angle_beta   90.00
_cell.angle_gamma   90.00
#
_symmetry.space_group_name_H-M   'P 1'
#
loop_
_entity.id
_entity.type
_entity.pdbx_description
1 polymer ?
#
loop_
_entity_poly.entity_id
_entity_poly.type
_entity_poly.pdbx_seq_one_letter_code
_entity_poly.pdbx_strand_id
1 'polypeptide(L)'
;MPRLDVVVTAALVALTVANVAARPDAGRLIHVAGILTVAPLAPRQVTPVAVMTVTACAVTVYSALESAELPNAGLGLLIAMFTVGTMCSTPVAALMWLLSVLCFLPTFLNPSSDFKLAKLLESALILFCSWALGESTKRWAQRVQLQAEQARRAVADERVRIARELHAVVAHHMSVISLQAGLARYVFDSDPQTARTAVATIDGTSREALQEMRRLLDVLRLDDDGEVDLSPQPGIEAVPGLVERVRAAGLAVELVVTGRPRPVSPGVAISAYRIAQESLTNVLKHAGAASARVGIAYHGRCVEVRITDDGAGARTGGGPSSYGMRERTDLYGGTFEAGPRPDDQPLVRAGLAGLLEAAPGIDVVAEAANGVDAVASATATRPDVVLMDVRMPELDGISATRRILSRDPGWQPRIIILTTFDISEYVYTSLREGASGFLLKDTPADRVIAAIHAVAAGDVLLSPRITRRLIESFARHHVVAAYESGLIVPSSAD
;
A
#
# COMPACT_ATOMS: atom_id res chain seq x y z
N MET A 1 19.89 -31.03 -4.34
CA MET A 1 18.98 -32.13 -4.75
C MET A 1 19.57 -33.55 -4.80
N PRO A 2 20.88 -33.85 -4.91
CA PRO A 2 21.35 -35.24 -5.10
C PRO A 2 21.10 -36.15 -3.89
N ARG A 3 21.00 -35.59 -2.68
CA ARG A 3 20.72 -36.36 -1.45
C ARG A 3 19.31 -36.97 -1.43
N LEU A 4 18.31 -36.31 -2.00
CA LEU A 4 16.92 -36.77 -1.96
C LEU A 4 16.68 -37.90 -2.97
N ASP A 5 17.30 -37.83 -4.14
CA ASP A 5 17.26 -38.87 -5.17
C ASP A 5 17.91 -40.18 -4.70
N VAL A 6 19.05 -40.08 -4.00
CA VAL A 6 19.73 -41.22 -3.39
C VAL A 6 18.87 -41.85 -2.30
N VAL A 7 18.21 -41.04 -1.46
CA VAL A 7 17.32 -41.53 -0.40
C VAL A 7 16.09 -42.24 -0.98
N VAL A 8 15.44 -41.65 -1.99
CA VAL A 8 14.27 -42.27 -2.65
C VAL A 8 14.66 -43.58 -3.34
N THR A 9 15.80 -43.60 -4.04
CA THR A 9 16.29 -44.82 -4.69
C THR A 9 16.63 -45.90 -3.67
N ALA A 10 17.34 -45.55 -2.59
CA ALA A 10 17.69 -46.48 -1.52
C ALA A 10 16.45 -47.05 -0.81
N ALA A 11 15.45 -46.22 -0.54
CA ALA A 11 14.20 -46.64 0.08
C ALA A 11 13.41 -47.61 -0.82
N LEU A 12 13.31 -47.32 -2.12
CA LEU A 12 12.64 -48.20 -3.08
C LEU A 12 13.41 -49.51 -3.26
N VAL A 13 14.75 -49.49 -3.30
CA VAL A 13 15.57 -50.72 -3.37
C VAL A 13 15.36 -51.55 -2.10
N ALA A 14 15.40 -50.96 -0.91
CA ALA A 14 15.15 -51.66 0.35
C ALA A 14 13.75 -52.27 0.41
N LEU A 15 12.72 -51.55 -0.04
CA LEU A 15 11.35 -52.05 -0.14
C LEU A 15 11.25 -53.23 -1.13
N THR A 16 11.92 -53.12 -2.27
CA THR A 16 11.98 -54.20 -3.27
C THR A 16 12.65 -55.44 -2.69
N VAL A 17 13.79 -55.27 -2.02
CA VAL A 17 14.51 -56.38 -1.37
C VAL A 17 13.65 -57.03 -0.29
N ALA A 18 12.91 -56.25 0.52
CA ALA A 18 11.99 -56.78 1.53
C ALA A 18 10.83 -57.58 0.92
N ASN A 19 10.18 -57.03 -0.13
CA ASN A 19 9.09 -57.72 -0.85
C ASN A 19 9.56 -59.02 -1.50
N VAL A 20 10.77 -59.01 -2.03
CA VAL A 20 11.41 -60.15 -2.69
C VAL A 20 11.86 -61.21 -1.66
N ALA A 21 12.42 -60.80 -0.51
CA ALA A 21 12.82 -61.70 0.57
C ALA A 21 11.63 -62.38 1.26
N ALA A 22 10.44 -61.79 1.20
CA ALA A 22 9.21 -62.41 1.69
C ALA A 22 8.73 -63.62 0.84
N ARG A 23 9.39 -63.90 -0.30
CA ARG A 23 9.09 -65.03 -1.19
C ARG A 23 10.33 -65.93 -1.36
N PRO A 24 10.67 -66.77 -0.36
CA PRO A 24 11.91 -67.56 -0.37
C PRO A 24 11.95 -68.67 -1.43
N ASP A 25 10.80 -69.09 -1.96
CA ASP A 25 10.69 -70.12 -2.99
C ASP A 25 10.96 -69.61 -4.43
N ALA A 26 11.14 -68.29 -4.60
CA ALA A 26 11.41 -67.68 -5.89
C ALA A 26 12.87 -67.90 -6.33
N GLY A 27 13.09 -68.22 -7.60
CA GLY A 27 14.43 -68.42 -8.15
C GLY A 27 15.30 -67.14 -8.09
N ARG A 28 16.62 -67.29 -7.91
CA ARG A 28 17.59 -66.17 -7.82
C ARG A 28 17.46 -65.13 -8.96
N LEU A 29 17.07 -65.57 -10.15
CA LEU A 29 16.82 -64.72 -11.32
C LEU A 29 15.69 -63.70 -11.10
N ILE A 30 14.62 -64.07 -10.39
CA ILE A 30 13.49 -63.19 -10.06
C ILE A 30 13.94 -62.08 -9.11
N HIS A 31 14.76 -62.42 -8.11
CA HIS A 31 15.31 -61.45 -7.17
C HIS A 31 16.19 -60.39 -7.85
N VAL A 32 17.07 -60.82 -8.76
CA VAL A 32 17.93 -59.92 -9.54
C VAL A 32 17.11 -59.03 -10.45
N ALA A 33 16.13 -59.60 -11.17
CA ALA A 33 15.24 -58.83 -12.03
C ALA A 33 14.45 -57.78 -11.23
N GLY A 34 13.94 -58.14 -10.04
CA GLY A 34 13.22 -57.24 -9.15
C GLY A 34 14.09 -56.04 -8.73
N ILE A 35 15.31 -56.26 -8.26
CA ILE A 35 16.23 -55.18 -7.87
C ILE A 35 16.55 -54.26 -9.07
N LEU A 36 16.71 -54.84 -10.26
CA LEU A 36 17.02 -54.09 -11.48
C LEU A 36 15.88 -53.19 -11.96
N THR A 37 14.65 -53.35 -11.45
CA THR A 37 13.54 -52.42 -11.73
C THR A 37 13.66 -51.07 -11.01
N VAL A 38 14.56 -50.96 -10.01
CA VAL A 38 14.71 -49.75 -9.19
C VAL A 38 16.16 -49.28 -9.08
N ALA A 39 17.13 -50.19 -9.00
CA ALA A 39 18.54 -49.85 -8.85
C ALA A 39 19.08 -48.85 -9.92
N PRO A 40 18.66 -48.91 -11.19
CA PRO A 40 19.06 -47.95 -12.21
C PRO A 40 18.59 -46.51 -11.98
N LEU A 41 17.69 -46.24 -11.03
CA LEU A 41 17.19 -44.89 -10.76
C LEU A 41 18.23 -43.94 -10.15
N ALA A 42 19.32 -44.47 -9.58
CA ALA A 42 20.36 -43.65 -8.96
C ALA A 42 20.98 -42.62 -9.94
N PRO A 43 21.39 -43.01 -11.16
CA PRO A 43 21.85 -42.06 -12.19
C PRO A 43 20.75 -41.42 -13.05
N ARG A 44 19.47 -41.42 -12.64
CA ARG A 44 18.34 -40.94 -13.47
C ARG A 44 18.50 -39.50 -13.99
N GLN A 45 19.16 -38.63 -13.22
CA GLN A 45 19.39 -37.23 -13.61
C GLN A 45 20.53 -37.06 -14.63
N VAL A 46 21.36 -38.09 -14.84
CA VAL A 46 22.52 -38.02 -15.75
C VAL A 46 22.23 -38.78 -17.04
N THR A 47 21.62 -39.96 -16.95
CA THR A 47 21.36 -40.84 -18.11
C THR A 47 19.90 -41.33 -18.18
N PRO A 48 18.90 -40.41 -18.25
CA PRO A 48 17.48 -40.75 -18.11
C PRO A 48 16.98 -41.80 -19.12
N VAL A 49 17.47 -41.76 -20.36
CA VAL A 49 17.11 -42.73 -21.40
C VAL A 49 17.65 -44.12 -21.08
N ALA A 50 18.91 -44.24 -20.66
CA ALA A 50 19.50 -45.52 -20.30
C ALA A 50 18.80 -46.15 -19.09
N VAL A 51 18.48 -45.32 -18.09
CA VAL A 51 17.73 -45.74 -16.90
C VAL A 51 16.34 -46.26 -17.27
N MET A 52 15.62 -45.57 -18.15
CA MET A 52 14.31 -46.02 -18.65
C MET A 52 14.42 -47.36 -19.37
N THR A 53 15.36 -47.51 -20.29
CA THR A 53 15.55 -48.74 -21.07
C THR A 53 15.88 -49.93 -20.15
N VAL A 54 16.83 -49.77 -19.23
CA VAL A 54 17.20 -50.84 -18.30
C VAL A 54 16.02 -51.23 -17.41
N THR A 55 15.28 -50.24 -16.91
CA THR A 55 14.10 -50.47 -16.06
C THR A 55 12.99 -51.18 -16.81
N ALA A 56 12.69 -50.79 -18.06
CA ALA A 56 11.68 -51.43 -18.91
C ALA A 56 12.07 -52.88 -19.28
N CYS A 57 13.34 -53.12 -19.60
CA CYS A 57 13.86 -54.47 -19.83
C CYS A 57 13.75 -55.33 -18.57
N ALA A 58 14.14 -54.80 -17.40
CA ALA A 58 14.03 -55.50 -16.12
C ALA A 58 12.57 -55.88 -15.80
N VAL A 59 11.63 -54.97 -16.04
CA VAL A 59 10.19 -55.21 -15.89
C VAL A 59 9.69 -56.31 -16.83
N THR A 60 10.17 -56.33 -18.07
CA THR A 60 9.81 -57.36 -19.06
C THR A 60 10.31 -58.74 -18.61
N VAL A 61 11.56 -58.82 -18.18
CA VAL A 61 12.17 -60.06 -17.67
C VAL A 61 11.46 -60.53 -16.40
N TYR A 62 11.14 -59.63 -15.47
CA TYR A 62 10.42 -59.96 -14.25
C TYR A 62 9.03 -60.55 -14.56
N SER A 63 8.26 -59.88 -15.42
CA SER A 63 6.91 -60.33 -15.84
C SER A 63 6.91 -61.63 -16.64
N ALA A 64 8.02 -61.98 -17.29
CA ALA A 64 8.16 -63.25 -18.01
C ALA A 64 8.50 -64.42 -17.08
N LEU A 65 9.20 -64.16 -15.97
CA LEU A 65 9.62 -65.17 -14.99
C LEU A 65 8.55 -65.47 -13.93
N GLU A 66 7.71 -64.49 -13.60
CA GLU A 66 6.69 -64.60 -12.55
C GLU A 66 5.33 -64.07 -13.05
N SER A 67 4.25 -64.83 -12.86
CA SER A 67 2.88 -64.41 -13.24
C SER A 67 2.24 -63.44 -12.21
N ALA A 68 3.04 -62.87 -11.31
CA ALA A 68 2.58 -62.04 -10.20
C ALA A 68 2.60 -60.54 -10.52
N GLU A 69 2.03 -59.74 -9.62
CA GLU A 69 2.07 -58.28 -9.67
C GLU A 69 3.51 -57.74 -9.73
N LEU A 70 3.69 -56.63 -10.44
CA LEU A 70 4.97 -55.94 -10.58
C LEU A 70 5.54 -55.51 -9.21
N PRO A 71 6.87 -55.54 -9.03
CA PRO A 71 7.49 -55.04 -7.82
C PRO A 71 7.10 -53.59 -7.56
N ASN A 72 6.62 -53.31 -6.33
CA ASN A 72 6.16 -51.99 -5.90
C ASN A 72 5.20 -51.32 -6.91
N ALA A 73 4.30 -52.09 -7.52
CA ALA A 73 3.32 -51.63 -8.50
C ALA A 73 3.95 -50.90 -9.72
N GLY A 74 5.21 -51.18 -10.06
CA GLY A 74 5.88 -50.57 -11.21
C GLY A 74 6.36 -49.12 -10.98
N LEU A 75 6.45 -48.66 -9.73
CA LEU A 75 6.93 -47.32 -9.37
C LEU A 75 8.26 -46.94 -10.03
N GLY A 76 9.18 -47.89 -10.19
CA GLY A 76 10.47 -47.61 -10.85
C GLY A 76 10.32 -47.18 -12.30
N LEU A 77 9.42 -47.83 -13.05
CA LEU A 77 9.12 -47.47 -14.43
C LEU A 77 8.41 -46.11 -14.52
N LEU A 78 7.50 -45.82 -13.58
CA LEU A 78 6.84 -44.52 -13.51
C LEU A 78 7.82 -43.39 -13.24
N ILE A 79 8.73 -43.58 -12.28
CA ILE A 79 9.75 -42.60 -11.93
C ILE A 79 10.72 -42.36 -13.09
N ALA A 80 11.14 -43.43 -13.77
CA ALA A 80 11.99 -43.31 -14.96
C ALA A 80 11.27 -42.54 -16.08
N MET A 81 9.99 -42.85 -16.34
CA MET A 81 9.18 -42.17 -17.35
C MET A 81 8.96 -40.68 -17.03
N PHE A 82 8.68 -40.36 -15.76
CA PHE A 82 8.60 -38.98 -15.28
C PHE A 82 9.91 -38.23 -15.55
N THR A 83 11.05 -38.86 -15.24
CA THR A 83 12.37 -38.25 -15.42
C THR A 83 12.64 -37.98 -16.90
N VAL A 84 12.34 -38.92 -17.79
CA VAL A 84 12.42 -38.72 -19.25
C VAL A 84 11.51 -37.56 -19.69
N GLY A 85 10.28 -37.47 -19.17
CA GLY A 85 9.37 -36.37 -19.44
C GLY A 85 9.89 -35.00 -18.98
N THR A 86 10.60 -34.95 -17.85
CA THR A 86 11.19 -33.69 -17.35
C THR A 86 12.45 -33.26 -18.09
N MET A 87 13.26 -34.20 -18.58
CA MET A 87 14.63 -33.92 -19.05
C MET A 87 14.83 -34.04 -20.56
N CYS A 88 14.04 -34.88 -21.24
CA CYS A 88 14.22 -35.16 -22.67
C CYS A 88 13.27 -34.33 -23.54
N SER A 89 13.46 -34.41 -24.86
CA SER A 89 12.54 -33.83 -25.84
C SER A 89 11.27 -34.70 -25.95
N THR A 90 10.15 -34.07 -26.33
CA THR A 90 8.86 -34.77 -26.54
C THR A 90 8.92 -35.98 -27.48
N PRO A 91 9.66 -35.98 -28.62
CA PRO A 91 9.75 -37.16 -29.46
C PRO A 91 10.50 -38.33 -28.78
N VAL A 92 11.54 -38.04 -27.99
CA VAL A 92 12.28 -39.07 -27.25
C VAL A 92 11.39 -39.68 -26.17
N ALA A 93 10.65 -38.86 -25.43
CA ALA A 93 9.70 -39.33 -24.43
C ALA A 93 8.57 -40.16 -25.06
N ALA A 94 8.00 -39.74 -26.19
CA ALA A 94 6.99 -40.52 -26.90
C ALA A 94 7.52 -41.89 -27.37
N LEU A 95 8.76 -41.93 -27.88
CA LEU A 95 9.41 -43.19 -28.26
C LEU A 95 9.63 -44.09 -27.04
N MET A 96 10.13 -43.55 -25.92
CA MET A 96 10.33 -44.33 -24.70
C MET A 96 9.02 -44.84 -24.12
N TRP A 97 7.95 -44.05 -24.17
CA TRP A 97 6.61 -44.48 -23.77
C TRP A 97 6.14 -45.65 -24.64
N LEU A 98 6.23 -45.54 -25.97
CA LEU A 98 5.82 -46.58 -26.91
C LEU A 98 6.60 -47.89 -26.68
N LEU A 99 7.93 -47.80 -26.55
CA LEU A 99 8.78 -48.97 -26.29
C LEU A 99 8.45 -49.62 -24.93
N SER A 100 8.10 -48.82 -23.93
CA SER A 100 7.74 -49.32 -22.60
C SER A 100 6.35 -49.97 -22.58
N VAL A 101 5.42 -49.50 -23.41
CA VAL A 101 4.14 -50.19 -23.63
C VAL A 101 4.37 -51.51 -24.36
N LEU A 102 5.28 -51.52 -25.36
CA LEU A 102 5.62 -52.73 -26.11
C LEU A 102 6.26 -53.82 -25.25
N CYS A 103 6.98 -53.44 -24.18
CA CYS A 103 7.50 -54.36 -23.17
C CYS A 103 6.41 -55.20 -22.46
N PHE A 104 5.15 -54.76 -22.44
CA PHE A 104 4.02 -55.54 -21.89
C PHE A 104 3.38 -56.49 -22.91
N LEU A 105 3.74 -56.40 -24.19
CA LEU A 105 3.15 -57.23 -25.26
C LEU A 105 3.38 -58.74 -25.06
N PRO A 106 4.57 -59.23 -24.63
CA PRO A 106 4.77 -60.66 -24.38
C PRO A 106 3.84 -61.20 -23.29
N THR A 107 3.61 -60.43 -22.23
CA THR A 107 2.67 -60.79 -21.16
C THR A 107 1.23 -60.82 -21.68
N PHE A 108 0.83 -59.84 -22.50
CA PHE A 108 -0.50 -59.79 -23.12
C PHE A 108 -0.77 -60.95 -24.08
N LEU A 109 0.24 -61.40 -24.83
CA LEU A 109 0.09 -62.52 -25.76
C LEU A 109 0.12 -63.90 -25.07
N ASN A 110 0.46 -63.96 -23.77
CA ASN A 110 0.55 -65.21 -23.03
C ASN A 110 -0.87 -65.72 -22.64
N PRO A 111 -1.35 -66.85 -23.18
CA PRO A 111 -2.71 -67.34 -22.94
C PRO A 111 -2.97 -67.77 -21.49
N SER A 112 -1.92 -68.04 -20.71
CA SER A 112 -2.03 -68.40 -19.29
C SER A 112 -2.06 -67.19 -18.35
N SER A 113 -1.96 -65.97 -18.87
CA SER A 113 -1.96 -64.76 -18.06
C SER A 113 -3.38 -64.19 -17.90
N ASP A 114 -3.67 -63.60 -16.74
CA ASP A 114 -4.87 -62.78 -16.52
C ASP A 114 -4.77 -61.38 -17.16
N PHE A 115 -3.71 -61.11 -17.93
CA PHE A 115 -3.38 -59.80 -18.48
C PHE A 115 -4.20 -59.50 -19.75
N LYS A 116 -5.41 -58.97 -19.55
CA LYS A 116 -6.33 -58.60 -20.63
C LYS A 116 -6.03 -57.22 -21.21
N LEU A 117 -6.67 -56.89 -22.33
CA LEU A 117 -6.55 -55.58 -23.01
C LEU A 117 -6.76 -54.39 -22.06
N ALA A 118 -7.69 -54.53 -21.09
CA ALA A 118 -7.94 -53.51 -20.08
C ALA A 118 -6.69 -53.17 -19.25
N LYS A 119 -5.89 -54.16 -18.86
CA LYS A 119 -4.65 -53.97 -18.08
C LYS A 119 -3.53 -53.36 -18.91
N LEU A 120 -3.44 -53.72 -20.20
CA LEU A 120 -2.50 -53.07 -21.12
C LEU A 120 -2.82 -51.57 -21.28
N LEU A 121 -4.10 -51.24 -21.48
CA LEU A 121 -4.56 -49.86 -21.59
C LEU A 121 -4.35 -49.08 -20.28
N GLU A 122 -4.63 -49.70 -19.12
CA GLU A 122 -4.36 -49.13 -17.79
C GLU A 122 -2.88 -48.80 -17.62
N SER A 123 -1.97 -49.74 -17.88
CA SER A 123 -0.53 -49.50 -17.80
C SER A 123 -0.05 -48.42 -18.77
N ALA A 124 -0.54 -48.41 -20.01
CA ALA A 124 -0.21 -47.38 -20.99
C ALA A 124 -0.68 -45.99 -20.54
N LEU A 125 -1.88 -45.90 -19.96
CA LEU A 125 -2.45 -44.67 -19.43
C LEU A 125 -1.66 -44.16 -18.22
N ILE A 126 -1.32 -45.01 -17.25
CA ILE A 126 -0.54 -44.61 -16.08
C ILE A 126 0.86 -44.10 -16.51
N LEU A 127 1.51 -44.78 -17.46
CA LEU A 127 2.79 -44.31 -18.02
C LEU A 127 2.65 -42.98 -18.77
N PHE A 128 1.55 -42.80 -19.50
CA PHE A 128 1.26 -41.53 -20.17
C PHE A 128 1.02 -40.41 -19.16
N CYS A 129 0.29 -40.66 -18.08
CA CYS A 129 0.10 -39.70 -16.99
C CYS A 129 1.44 -39.31 -16.34
N SER A 130 2.34 -40.27 -16.12
CA SER A 130 3.68 -40.00 -15.59
C SER A 130 4.51 -39.10 -16.53
N TRP A 131 4.47 -39.39 -17.84
CA TRP A 131 5.08 -38.53 -18.85
C TRP A 131 4.48 -37.12 -18.87
N ALA A 132 3.15 -37.02 -18.91
CA ALA A 132 2.43 -35.76 -18.94
C ALA A 132 2.74 -34.91 -17.70
N LEU A 133 2.88 -35.54 -16.53
CA LEU A 133 3.28 -34.87 -15.30
C LEU A 133 4.72 -34.33 -15.40
N GLY A 134 5.65 -35.11 -15.94
CA GLY A 134 7.04 -34.66 -16.17
C GLY A 134 7.12 -33.49 -17.14
N GLU A 135 6.43 -33.59 -18.28
CA GLU A 135 6.37 -32.54 -19.30
C GLU A 135 5.67 -31.28 -18.78
N SER A 136 4.60 -31.42 -17.98
CA SER A 136 3.93 -30.29 -17.35
C SER A 136 4.84 -29.55 -16.36
N THR A 137 5.65 -30.30 -15.59
CA THR A 137 6.63 -29.77 -14.64
C THR A 137 7.72 -29.00 -15.36
N LYS A 138 8.25 -29.56 -16.45
CA LYS A 138 9.22 -28.91 -17.34
C LYS A 138 8.67 -27.59 -17.91
N ARG A 139 7.44 -27.61 -18.43
CA ARG A 139 6.77 -26.40 -18.97
C ARG A 139 6.47 -25.37 -17.89
N TRP A 140 6.12 -25.79 -16.67
CA TRP A 140 5.91 -24.88 -15.56
C TRP A 140 7.22 -24.20 -15.15
N ALA A 141 8.31 -24.96 -14.99
CA ALA A 141 9.62 -24.41 -14.68
C ALA A 141 10.10 -23.41 -15.75
N GLN A 142 9.91 -23.73 -17.04
CA GLN A 142 10.22 -22.82 -18.15
C GLN A 142 9.38 -21.53 -18.12
N ARG A 143 8.08 -21.64 -17.81
CA ARG A 143 7.20 -20.46 -17.69
C ARG A 143 7.61 -19.55 -16.53
N VAL A 144 7.94 -20.13 -15.38
CA VAL A 144 8.41 -19.38 -14.21
C VAL A 144 9.72 -18.66 -14.52
N GLN A 145 10.66 -19.32 -15.22
CA GLN A 145 11.91 -18.68 -15.66
C GLN A 145 11.66 -17.53 -16.63
N LEU A 146 10.81 -17.74 -17.64
CA LEU A 146 10.48 -16.69 -18.61
C LEU A 146 9.80 -15.50 -17.94
N GLN A 147 8.88 -15.73 -17.01
CA GLN A 147 8.23 -14.67 -16.23
C GLN A 147 9.25 -13.89 -15.40
N ALA A 148 10.21 -14.57 -14.76
CA ALA A 148 11.27 -13.91 -14.00
C ALA A 148 12.17 -13.05 -14.89
N GLU A 149 12.51 -13.53 -16.09
CA GLU A 149 13.28 -12.74 -17.07
C GLU A 149 12.49 -11.52 -17.57
N GLN A 150 11.19 -11.68 -17.86
CA GLN A 150 10.31 -10.59 -18.27
C GLN A 150 10.19 -9.53 -17.18
N ALA A 151 10.00 -9.93 -15.92
CA ALA A 151 9.95 -9.00 -14.78
C ALA A 151 11.26 -8.22 -14.65
N ARG A 152 12.42 -8.88 -14.78
CA ARG A 152 13.73 -8.20 -14.75
C ARG A 152 13.90 -7.19 -15.89
N ARG A 153 13.44 -7.53 -17.10
CA ARG A 153 13.47 -6.62 -18.26
C ARG A 153 12.55 -5.43 -18.04
N ALA A 154 11.33 -5.66 -17.56
CA ALA A 154 10.38 -4.59 -17.26
C ALA A 154 10.96 -3.59 -16.23
N VAL A 155 11.61 -4.08 -15.17
CA VAL A 155 12.30 -3.23 -14.19
C VAL A 155 13.47 -2.46 -14.82
N ALA A 156 14.26 -3.10 -15.69
CA ALA A 156 15.37 -2.43 -16.37
C ALA A 156 14.88 -1.34 -17.33
N ASP A 157 13.84 -1.62 -18.12
CA ASP A 157 13.22 -0.65 -19.03
C ASP A 157 12.63 0.53 -18.27
N GLU A 158 12.02 0.26 -17.11
CA GLU A 158 11.48 1.30 -16.24
C GLU A 158 12.58 2.21 -15.68
N ARG A 159 13.69 1.63 -15.20
CA ARG A 159 14.86 2.42 -14.74
C ARG A 159 15.39 3.35 -15.82
N VAL A 160 15.44 2.89 -17.06
CA VAL A 160 15.90 3.72 -18.19
C VAL A 160 14.88 4.81 -18.52
N ARG A 161 13.57 4.53 -18.44
CA ARG A 161 12.52 5.54 -18.63
C ARG A 161 12.62 6.65 -17.59
N ILE A 162 12.68 6.28 -16.30
CA ILE A 162 12.86 7.20 -15.18
C ILE A 162 14.11 8.07 -15.39
N ALA A 163 15.24 7.46 -15.74
CA ALA A 163 16.48 8.20 -15.98
C ALA A 163 16.33 9.25 -17.10
N ARG A 164 15.59 8.94 -18.17
CA ARG A 164 15.32 9.88 -19.26
C ARG A 164 14.41 11.02 -18.83
N GLU A 165 13.36 10.73 -18.06
CA GLU A 165 12.45 11.75 -17.53
C GLU A 165 13.17 12.70 -16.57
N LEU A 166 13.98 12.16 -15.65
CA LEU A 166 14.86 12.95 -14.78
C LEU A 166 15.82 13.82 -15.61
N HIS A 167 16.46 13.24 -16.63
CA HIS A 167 17.39 13.97 -17.49
C HIS A 167 16.69 15.11 -18.25
N ALA A 168 15.46 14.90 -18.73
CA ALA A 168 14.70 15.93 -19.43
C ALA A 168 14.36 17.12 -18.52
N VAL A 169 13.91 16.86 -17.28
CA VAL A 169 13.65 17.91 -16.28
C VAL A 169 14.93 18.70 -16.00
N VAL A 170 16.04 18.00 -15.72
CA VAL A 170 17.33 18.65 -15.45
C VAL A 170 17.81 19.47 -16.64
N ALA A 171 17.76 18.92 -17.86
CA ALA A 171 18.22 19.59 -19.07
C ALA A 171 17.44 20.89 -19.35
N HIS A 172 16.11 20.86 -19.16
CA HIS A 172 15.27 22.04 -19.35
C HIS A 172 15.65 23.18 -18.40
N HIS A 173 15.73 22.89 -17.10
CA HIS A 173 16.06 23.89 -16.08
C HIS A 173 17.51 24.39 -16.21
N MET A 174 18.46 23.51 -16.52
CA MET A 174 19.86 23.90 -16.78
C MET A 174 19.98 24.83 -17.99
N SER A 175 19.17 24.64 -19.02
CA SER A 175 19.17 25.51 -20.20
C SER A 175 18.72 26.94 -19.85
N VAL A 176 17.64 27.06 -19.07
CA VAL A 176 17.13 28.36 -18.60
C VAL A 176 18.16 29.04 -17.68
N ILE A 177 18.74 28.30 -16.73
CA ILE A 177 19.76 28.84 -15.82
C ILE A 177 21.00 29.32 -16.59
N SER A 178 21.48 28.53 -17.56
CA SER A 178 22.63 28.90 -18.40
C SER A 178 22.36 30.17 -19.21
N LEU A 179 21.16 30.27 -19.81
CA LEU A 179 20.76 31.46 -20.57
C LEU A 179 20.65 32.70 -19.68
N GLN A 180 20.00 32.59 -18.52
CA GLN A 180 19.84 33.69 -17.57
C GLN A 180 21.18 34.12 -16.96
N ALA A 181 22.08 33.18 -16.67
CA ALA A 181 23.42 33.49 -16.20
C ALA A 181 24.24 34.23 -17.27
N GLY A 182 24.10 33.81 -18.54
CA GLY A 182 24.68 34.50 -19.68
C GLY A 182 24.17 35.94 -19.82
N LEU A 183 22.85 36.14 -19.70
CA LEU A 183 22.21 37.45 -19.73
C LEU A 183 22.69 38.33 -18.57
N ALA A 184 22.66 37.82 -17.33
CA ALA A 184 23.11 38.54 -16.14
C ALA A 184 24.55 39.02 -16.28
N ARG A 185 25.44 38.18 -16.85
CA ARG A 185 26.84 38.54 -17.11
C ARG A 185 26.98 39.59 -18.21
N TYR A 186 26.13 39.57 -19.23
CA TYR A 186 26.18 40.53 -20.34
C TYR A 186 25.73 41.93 -19.93
N VAL A 187 24.72 42.04 -19.06
CA VAL A 187 24.12 43.33 -18.66
C VAL A 187 24.56 43.82 -17.27
N PHE A 188 25.52 43.15 -16.64
CA PHE A 188 25.88 43.38 -15.23
C PHE A 188 26.21 44.85 -14.90
N ASP A 189 27.00 45.50 -15.75
CA ASP A 189 27.43 46.90 -15.56
C ASP A 189 26.49 47.92 -16.25
N SER A 190 25.77 47.50 -17.29
CA SER A 190 24.96 48.40 -18.14
C SER A 190 23.50 48.51 -17.70
N ASP A 191 22.92 47.43 -17.15
CA ASP A 191 21.55 47.40 -16.62
C ASP A 191 21.47 46.49 -15.36
N PRO A 192 21.77 47.06 -14.17
CA PRO A 192 21.74 46.33 -12.92
C PRO A 192 20.36 45.77 -12.55
N GLN A 193 19.27 46.39 -13.03
CA GLN A 193 17.91 45.96 -12.74
C GLN A 193 17.61 44.63 -13.46
N THR A 194 17.97 44.55 -14.74
CA THR A 194 17.83 43.33 -15.54
C THR A 194 18.77 42.23 -15.04
N ALA A 195 20.00 42.57 -14.64
CA ALA A 195 20.93 41.60 -14.04
C ALA A 195 20.37 40.96 -12.76
N ARG A 196 19.80 41.77 -11.85
CA ARG A 196 19.15 41.27 -10.61
C ARG A 196 17.95 40.38 -10.92
N THR A 197 17.15 40.74 -11.92
CA THR A 197 15.98 39.95 -12.36
C THR A 197 16.40 38.58 -12.91
N ALA A 198 17.46 38.53 -13.73
CA ALA A 198 18.01 37.28 -14.23
C ALA A 198 18.53 36.38 -13.10
N VAL A 199 19.21 36.95 -12.10
CA VAL A 199 19.66 36.20 -10.90
C VAL A 199 18.47 35.67 -10.08
N ALA A 200 17.43 36.47 -9.88
CA ALA A 200 16.22 36.01 -9.19
C ALA A 200 15.51 34.87 -9.95
N THR A 201 15.50 34.94 -11.28
CA THR A 201 14.98 33.85 -12.14
C THR A 201 15.79 32.56 -11.95
N ILE A 202 17.12 32.66 -11.87
CA ILE A 202 17.99 31.49 -11.59
C ILE A 202 17.64 30.84 -10.25
N ASP A 203 17.44 31.62 -9.18
CA ASP A 203 17.07 31.07 -7.86
C ASP A 203 15.70 30.37 -7.92
N GLY A 204 14.72 30.98 -8.58
CA GLY A 204 13.38 30.41 -8.79
C GLY A 204 13.44 29.08 -9.55
N THR A 205 14.05 29.07 -10.74
CA THR A 205 14.20 27.87 -11.58
C THR A 205 14.99 26.76 -10.88
N SER A 206 16.01 27.10 -10.09
CA SER A 206 16.79 26.12 -9.32
C SER A 206 15.95 25.45 -8.22
N ARG A 207 15.13 26.22 -7.50
CA ARG A 207 14.22 25.71 -6.47
C ARG A 207 13.13 24.82 -7.08
N GLU A 208 12.57 25.23 -8.20
CA GLU A 208 11.55 24.47 -8.94
C GLU A 208 12.09 23.12 -9.41
N ALA A 209 13.27 23.11 -10.06
CA ALA A 209 13.96 21.89 -10.51
C ALA A 209 14.19 20.89 -9.36
N LEU A 210 14.65 21.38 -8.20
CA LEU A 210 14.90 20.56 -7.02
C LEU A 210 13.61 19.99 -6.43
N GLN A 211 12.51 20.75 -6.46
CA GLN A 211 11.21 20.26 -6.01
C GLN A 211 10.64 19.20 -6.95
N GLU A 212 10.78 19.38 -8.25
CA GLU A 212 10.29 18.42 -9.25
C GLU A 212 11.09 17.11 -9.22
N MET A 213 12.42 17.18 -9.09
CA MET A 213 13.25 15.99 -8.86
C MET A 213 12.88 15.27 -7.56
N ARG A 214 12.64 15.98 -6.46
CA ARG A 214 12.21 15.35 -5.20
C ARG A 214 10.85 14.67 -5.35
N ARG A 215 9.90 15.27 -6.05
CA ARG A 215 8.60 14.64 -6.33
C ARG A 215 8.74 13.35 -7.13
N LEU A 216 9.56 13.35 -8.18
CA LEU A 216 9.83 12.14 -8.98
C LEU A 216 10.55 11.05 -8.16
N LEU A 217 11.48 11.43 -7.29
CA LEU A 217 12.19 10.49 -6.40
C LEU A 217 11.33 9.99 -5.23
N ASP A 218 10.44 10.81 -4.68
CA ASP A 218 9.55 10.41 -3.59
C ASP A 218 8.50 9.38 -4.05
N VAL A 219 8.02 9.48 -5.30
CA VAL A 219 7.15 8.45 -5.89
C VAL A 219 7.87 7.11 -6.02
N LEU A 220 9.16 7.11 -6.35
CA LEU A 220 9.98 5.88 -6.44
C LEU A 220 10.37 5.31 -5.08
N ARG A 221 10.42 6.14 -4.04
CA ARG A 221 10.66 5.71 -2.65
C ARG A 221 9.47 5.02 -1.99
N LEU A 222 8.27 5.09 -2.60
CA LEU A 222 7.12 4.34 -2.11
C LEU A 222 7.18 2.85 -2.48
N ASP A 223 8.03 2.47 -3.44
CA ASP A 223 8.19 1.08 -3.91
C ASP A 223 9.52 0.43 -3.48
N ASP A 224 10.47 1.19 -2.92
CA ASP A 224 11.81 0.73 -2.51
C ASP A 224 11.96 0.64 -0.97
N ASP A 225 10.95 0.07 -0.30
CA ASP A 225 11.12 -0.54 1.05
C ASP A 225 11.91 -1.87 0.93
N GLY A 226 13.04 -1.81 0.23
CA GLY A 226 13.86 -2.92 -0.25
C GLY A 226 15.29 -2.93 0.28
N GLU A 227 15.59 -2.21 1.37
CA GLU A 227 16.67 -2.55 2.29
C GLU A 227 16.08 -2.59 3.70
N VAL A 228 15.69 -3.79 4.12
CA VAL A 228 15.14 -4.04 5.45
C VAL A 228 16.26 -3.86 6.47
N ASP A 229 16.37 -2.67 7.05
CA ASP A 229 16.91 -2.52 8.39
C ASP A 229 16.00 -3.32 9.33
N LEU A 230 16.43 -4.54 9.69
CA LEU A 230 15.74 -5.46 10.61
C LEU A 230 15.68 -4.92 12.06
N SER A 231 16.12 -3.69 12.29
CA SER A 231 15.87 -3.00 13.55
C SER A 231 14.36 -2.85 13.75
N PRO A 232 13.79 -3.32 14.89
CA PRO A 232 12.37 -3.12 15.18
C PRO A 232 12.04 -1.64 15.06
N GLN A 233 10.99 -1.31 14.30
CA GLN A 233 10.63 0.09 14.04
C GLN A 233 10.54 0.84 15.38
N PRO A 234 11.25 1.97 15.54
CA PRO A 234 11.32 2.67 16.80
C PRO A 234 9.92 3.10 17.27
N GLY A 235 9.56 2.68 18.49
CA GLY A 235 8.33 3.06 19.16
C GLY A 235 8.44 4.40 19.90
N ILE A 236 7.42 4.74 20.67
CA ILE A 236 7.34 6.00 21.43
C ILE A 236 8.50 6.15 22.44
N GLU A 237 9.05 5.02 22.89
CA GLU A 237 10.20 4.92 23.79
C GLU A 237 11.49 5.50 23.15
N ALA A 238 11.55 5.58 21.82
CA ALA A 238 12.68 6.13 21.08
C ALA A 238 12.58 7.64 20.83
N VAL A 239 11.47 8.29 21.21
CA VAL A 239 11.30 9.75 21.06
C VAL A 239 12.38 10.57 21.77
N PRO A 240 12.85 10.23 23.00
CA PRO A 240 13.98 10.94 23.61
C PRO A 240 15.23 10.95 22.72
N GLY A 241 15.58 9.82 22.09
CA GLY A 241 16.71 9.74 21.18
C GLY A 241 16.52 10.54 19.89
N LEU A 242 15.28 10.63 19.39
CA LEU A 242 14.93 11.51 18.27
C LEU A 242 15.13 12.99 18.64
N VAL A 243 14.70 13.40 19.84
CA VAL A 243 14.88 14.77 20.35
C VAL A 243 16.35 15.15 20.42
N GLU A 244 17.22 14.27 20.93
CA GLU A 244 18.66 14.56 20.99
C GLU A 244 19.30 14.71 19.60
N ARG A 245 18.91 13.89 18.62
CA ARG A 245 19.40 14.04 17.24
C ARG A 245 18.98 15.36 16.62
N VAL A 246 17.76 15.81 16.89
CA VAL A 246 17.24 17.08 16.38
C VAL A 246 17.90 18.27 17.08
N ARG A 247 18.21 18.16 18.38
CA ARG A 247 19.05 19.14 19.10
C ARG A 247 20.44 19.26 18.50
N ALA A 248 21.08 18.13 18.19
CA ALA A 248 22.39 18.12 17.53
C ALA A 248 22.35 18.77 16.13
N ALA A 249 21.20 18.74 15.46
CA ALA A 249 20.98 19.43 14.18
C ALA A 249 20.70 20.95 14.31
N GLY A 250 20.68 21.49 15.54
CA GLY A 250 20.60 22.93 15.79
C GLY A 250 19.21 23.45 16.19
N LEU A 251 18.21 22.60 16.41
CA LEU A 251 16.89 23.01 16.89
C LEU A 251 16.81 22.86 18.42
N ALA A 252 16.47 23.93 19.14
CA ALA A 252 16.27 23.85 20.59
C ALA A 252 14.95 23.13 20.90
N VAL A 253 15.02 21.88 21.37
CA VAL A 253 13.83 21.06 21.66
C VAL A 253 13.68 20.76 23.15
N GLU A 254 12.55 21.07 23.76
CA GLU A 254 12.18 20.66 25.12
C GLU A 254 11.32 19.38 25.07
N LEU A 255 11.64 18.35 25.86
CA LEU A 255 10.82 17.14 25.99
C LEU A 255 10.17 17.11 27.37
N VAL A 256 8.84 17.04 27.39
CA VAL A 256 8.04 16.96 28.61
C VAL A 256 7.21 15.69 28.59
N VAL A 257 7.38 14.83 29.61
CA VAL A 257 6.58 13.62 29.77
C VAL A 257 5.71 13.76 31.00
N THR A 258 4.39 13.67 30.84
CA THR A 258 3.41 13.78 31.93
C THR A 258 2.64 12.47 32.13
N GLY A 259 2.37 12.12 33.38
CA GLY A 259 1.78 10.83 33.75
C GLY A 259 2.82 9.71 33.91
N ARG A 260 2.35 8.52 34.29
CA ARG A 260 3.21 7.33 34.40
C ARG A 260 3.28 6.63 33.03
N PRO A 261 4.48 6.40 32.47
CA PRO A 261 4.64 5.62 31.23
C PRO A 261 3.95 4.26 31.33
N ARG A 262 3.24 3.88 30.28
CA ARG A 262 2.51 2.60 30.20
C ARG A 262 2.77 1.95 28.84
N PRO A 263 2.75 0.61 28.77
CA PRO A 263 2.86 -0.09 27.50
C PRO A 263 1.66 0.27 26.61
N VAL A 264 1.95 0.84 25.45
CA VAL A 264 0.99 1.08 24.36
C VAL A 264 1.06 -0.06 23.36
N SER A 265 0.04 -0.19 22.49
CA SER A 265 0.11 -1.17 21.41
C SER A 265 1.27 -0.80 20.45
N PRO A 266 1.95 -1.80 19.84
CA PRO A 266 3.08 -1.53 18.94
C PRO A 266 2.74 -0.56 17.81
N GLY A 267 1.53 -0.65 17.26
CA GLY A 267 1.06 0.26 16.21
C GLY A 267 0.92 1.72 16.67
N VAL A 268 0.45 1.95 17.90
CA VAL A 268 0.37 3.29 18.50
C VAL A 268 1.76 3.82 18.83
N ALA A 269 2.66 2.96 19.32
CA ALA A 269 4.04 3.33 19.62
C ALA A 269 4.78 3.83 18.35
N ILE A 270 4.69 3.07 17.26
CA ILE A 270 5.31 3.41 15.97
C ILE A 270 4.70 4.69 15.40
N SER A 271 3.37 4.82 15.47
CA SER A 271 2.66 5.99 14.94
C SER A 271 3.03 7.26 15.71
N ALA A 272 3.08 7.20 17.05
CA ALA A 272 3.54 8.29 17.90
C ALA A 272 4.97 8.74 17.55
N TYR A 273 5.89 7.79 17.37
CA TYR A 273 7.26 8.09 16.96
C TYR A 273 7.34 8.76 15.59
N ARG A 274 6.62 8.23 14.59
CA ARG A 274 6.60 8.79 13.23
C ARG A 274 5.97 10.19 13.19
N ILE A 275 4.91 10.43 13.95
CA ILE A 275 4.28 11.76 14.08
C ILE A 275 5.27 12.76 14.69
N ALA A 276 5.96 12.38 15.77
CA ALA A 276 7.00 13.22 16.37
C ALA A 276 8.16 13.51 15.39
N GLN A 277 8.61 12.50 14.64
CA GLN A 277 9.67 12.62 13.64
C GLN A 277 9.30 13.59 12.51
N GLU A 278 8.13 13.40 11.92
CA GLU A 278 7.64 14.24 10.83
C GLU A 278 7.44 15.68 11.31
N SER A 279 6.85 15.86 12.49
CA SER A 279 6.62 17.18 13.09
C SER A 279 7.94 17.93 13.34
N LEU A 280 8.91 17.30 14.00
CA LEU A 280 10.21 17.92 14.27
C LEU A 280 11.00 18.22 12.99
N THR A 281 10.89 17.36 11.98
CA THR A 281 11.50 17.59 10.67
C THR A 281 10.87 18.79 9.97
N ASN A 282 9.55 18.97 10.09
CA ASN A 282 8.85 20.12 9.55
C ASN A 282 9.28 21.41 10.25
N VAL A 283 9.43 21.42 11.57
CA VAL A 283 9.98 22.57 12.30
C VAL A 283 11.38 22.91 11.81
N LEU A 284 12.28 21.91 11.72
CA LEU A 284 13.65 22.11 11.27
C LEU A 284 13.73 22.67 9.84
N LYS A 285 12.83 22.24 8.94
CA LYS A 285 12.82 22.69 7.53
C LYS A 285 12.15 24.04 7.33
N HIS A 286 11.16 24.40 8.13
CA HIS A 286 10.22 25.47 7.81
C HIS A 286 10.10 26.58 8.86
N ALA A 287 10.48 26.35 10.11
CA ALA A 287 10.22 27.29 11.21
C ALA A 287 11.30 28.38 11.36
N GLY A 288 12.45 28.23 10.71
CA GLY A 288 13.58 29.16 10.84
C GLY A 288 14.29 29.02 12.19
N ALA A 289 14.70 30.14 12.79
CA ALA A 289 15.25 30.16 14.15
C ALA A 289 14.12 29.97 15.17
N ALA A 290 13.82 28.72 15.51
CA ALA A 290 12.71 28.35 16.36
C ALA A 290 13.16 27.43 17.51
N SER A 291 12.40 27.43 18.59
CA SER A 291 12.39 26.41 19.62
C SER A 291 11.14 25.53 19.48
N ALA A 292 11.26 24.25 19.81
CA ALA A 292 10.16 23.30 19.79
C ALA A 292 9.98 22.66 21.17
N ARG A 293 8.75 22.26 21.46
CA ARG A 293 8.40 21.46 22.63
C ARG A 293 7.67 20.22 22.19
N VAL A 294 8.12 19.07 22.68
CA VAL A 294 7.49 17.76 22.51
C VAL A 294 6.90 17.35 23.85
N GLY A 295 5.58 17.25 23.92
CA GLY A 295 4.84 16.76 25.07
C GLY A 295 4.33 15.34 24.83
N ILE A 296 4.59 14.41 25.74
CA ILE A 296 3.98 13.08 25.76
C ILE A 296 3.18 12.96 27.06
N ALA A 297 1.86 12.89 26.96
CA ALA A 297 0.98 12.74 28.11
C ALA A 297 0.28 11.38 28.10
N TYR A 298 0.40 10.65 29.21
CA TYR A 298 -0.29 9.37 29.42
C TYR A 298 -1.57 9.61 30.23
N HIS A 299 -2.72 9.60 29.56
CA HIS A 299 -4.04 9.74 30.18
C HIS A 299 -4.75 8.38 30.19
N GLY A 300 -5.49 8.04 31.24
CA GLY A 300 -6.37 6.86 31.33
C GLY A 300 -6.09 5.69 30.36
N ARG A 301 -6.69 5.76 29.16
CA ARG A 301 -6.55 4.80 28.04
C ARG A 301 -5.99 5.41 26.73
N CYS A 302 -5.45 6.61 26.75
CA CYS A 302 -4.90 7.29 25.56
C CYS A 302 -3.51 7.87 25.82
N VAL A 303 -2.72 7.94 24.75
CA VAL A 303 -1.46 8.68 24.74
C VAL A 303 -1.64 9.88 23.85
N GLU A 304 -1.34 11.05 24.40
CA GLU A 304 -1.35 12.31 23.69
C GLU A 304 0.09 12.70 23.36
N VAL A 305 0.35 12.98 22.08
CA VAL A 305 1.63 13.50 21.61
C VAL A 305 1.39 14.89 21.05
N ARG A 306 1.99 15.90 21.68
CA ARG A 306 1.83 17.31 21.33
C ARG A 306 3.17 17.90 20.92
N ILE A 307 3.26 18.45 19.71
CA ILE A 307 4.45 19.14 19.24
C ILE A 307 4.08 20.59 18.96
N THR A 308 4.81 21.53 19.57
CA THR A 308 4.60 22.97 19.38
C THR A 308 5.91 23.65 19.10
N ASP A 309 5.96 24.57 18.14
CA ASP A 309 7.11 25.44 17.88
C ASP A 309 6.74 26.92 17.98
N ASP A 310 7.73 27.79 18.14
CA ASP A 310 7.58 29.26 18.20
C ASP A 310 8.09 29.96 16.91
N GLY A 311 8.35 29.18 15.85
CA GLY A 311 8.90 29.71 14.63
C GLY A 311 7.87 30.38 13.73
N ALA A 312 8.35 31.03 12.67
CA ALA A 312 7.51 31.73 11.70
C ALA A 312 6.82 30.79 10.69
N GLY A 313 6.68 29.50 11.04
CA GLY A 313 6.14 28.46 10.18
C GLY A 313 4.78 28.85 9.57
N ALA A 314 4.52 28.40 8.34
CA ALA A 314 3.37 28.81 7.54
C ALA A 314 2.09 28.89 8.37
N ARG A 315 1.51 30.11 8.46
CA ARG A 315 0.28 30.45 9.21
C ARG A 315 -0.97 29.72 8.69
N THR A 316 -0.80 28.87 7.67
CA THR A 316 -1.82 28.08 7.00
C THR A 316 -1.44 26.59 7.09
N GLY A 317 -2.04 25.89 8.04
CA GLY A 317 -1.84 24.46 8.23
C GLY A 317 -2.46 23.66 7.08
N GLY A 318 -1.65 22.92 6.31
CA GLY A 318 -2.19 22.09 5.23
C GLY A 318 -1.16 21.56 4.22
N GLY A 319 0.01 21.11 4.67
CA GLY A 319 0.98 20.42 3.79
C GLY A 319 0.70 18.92 3.65
N PRO A 320 1.22 18.25 2.60
CA PRO A 320 1.12 16.80 2.40
C PRO A 320 1.56 15.96 3.62
N SER A 321 2.52 16.48 4.41
CA SER A 321 3.01 15.85 5.65
C SER A 321 1.92 15.64 6.71
N SER A 322 0.93 16.52 6.77
CA SER A 322 -0.19 16.41 7.72
C SER A 322 -1.21 15.33 7.35
N TYR A 323 -1.23 14.87 6.09
CA TYR A 323 -2.10 13.79 5.64
C TYR A 323 -1.63 12.45 6.21
N GLY A 324 -0.34 12.15 6.11
CA GLY A 324 0.23 10.92 6.65
C GLY A 324 0.24 10.85 8.19
N MET A 325 0.23 11.99 8.88
CA MET A 325 0.07 12.01 10.34
C MET A 325 -1.38 11.71 10.76
N ARG A 326 -2.37 12.18 9.99
CA ARG A 326 -3.80 11.89 10.21
C ARG A 326 -4.14 10.43 9.97
N GLU A 327 -3.77 9.90 8.80
CA GLU A 327 -4.06 8.51 8.42
C GLU A 327 -3.57 7.51 9.48
N ARG A 328 -2.36 7.75 10.02
CA ARG A 328 -1.80 6.93 11.10
C ARG A 328 -2.57 7.05 12.41
N THR A 329 -3.15 8.21 12.71
CA THR A 329 -3.91 8.43 13.95
C THR A 329 -5.31 7.80 13.84
N ASP A 330 -5.95 7.93 12.68
CA ASP A 330 -7.29 7.38 12.39
C ASP A 330 -7.30 5.85 12.42
N LEU A 331 -6.23 5.20 11.94
CA LEU A 331 -6.07 3.73 11.96
C LEU A 331 -6.17 3.13 13.37
N TYR A 332 -5.90 3.91 14.41
CA TYR A 332 -5.99 3.48 15.81
C TYR A 332 -7.12 4.18 16.59
N GLY A 333 -8.06 4.82 15.88
CA GLY A 333 -9.21 5.51 16.48
C GLY A 333 -8.83 6.74 17.30
N GLY A 334 -7.69 7.36 16.99
CA GLY A 334 -7.24 8.59 17.63
C GLY A 334 -7.79 9.85 16.96
N THR A 335 -7.44 11.01 17.50
CA THR A 335 -7.76 12.32 16.92
C THR A 335 -6.48 13.09 16.63
N PHE A 336 -6.40 13.72 15.46
CA PHE A 336 -5.26 14.57 15.07
C PHE A 336 -5.70 16.01 14.90
N GLU A 337 -4.97 16.94 15.54
CA GLU A 337 -5.20 18.38 15.42
C GLU A 337 -3.88 19.08 15.06
N ALA A 338 -3.95 19.97 14.07
CA ALA A 338 -2.85 20.84 13.69
C ALA A 338 -3.40 22.23 13.43
N GLY A 339 -2.82 23.24 14.06
CA GLY A 339 -3.28 24.62 13.97
C GLY A 339 -2.39 25.57 14.76
N PRO A 340 -2.68 26.89 14.67
CA PRO A 340 -2.00 27.89 15.50
C PRO A 340 -2.26 27.63 16.99
N ARG A 341 -1.38 28.13 17.87
CA ARG A 341 -1.53 27.88 19.31
C ARG A 341 -2.85 28.50 19.80
N PRO A 342 -3.47 27.96 20.89
CA PRO A 342 -4.68 28.55 21.46
C PRO A 342 -4.57 30.06 21.73
N ASP A 343 -3.40 30.52 22.16
CA ASP A 343 -3.12 31.95 22.41
C ASP A 343 -3.13 32.82 21.14
N ASP A 344 -2.96 32.21 19.96
CA ASP A 344 -2.99 32.91 18.66
C ASP A 344 -4.41 33.01 18.08
N GLN A 345 -5.39 32.27 18.61
CA GLN A 345 -6.77 32.27 18.09
C GLN A 345 -7.46 33.65 18.16
N PRO A 346 -7.29 34.47 19.23
CA PRO A 346 -7.81 35.83 19.26
C PRO A 346 -7.21 36.72 18.16
N LEU A 347 -5.91 36.57 17.87
CA LEU A 347 -5.23 37.33 16.81
C LEU A 347 -5.73 36.91 15.42
N VAL A 348 -5.96 35.60 15.21
CA VAL A 348 -6.53 35.08 13.96
C VAL A 348 -7.96 35.60 13.74
N ARG A 349 -8.79 35.63 14.80
CA ARG A 349 -10.15 36.18 14.71
C ARG A 349 -10.15 37.67 14.38
N ALA A 350 -9.33 38.45 15.09
CA ALA A 350 -9.19 39.89 14.81
C ALA A 350 -8.65 40.16 13.39
N GLY A 351 -7.72 39.33 12.91
CA GLY A 351 -7.20 39.42 11.54
C GLY A 351 -8.25 39.09 10.49
N LEU A 352 -9.08 38.07 10.70
CA LEU A 352 -10.18 37.73 9.80
C LEU A 352 -11.26 38.81 9.81
N ALA A 353 -11.64 39.32 10.98
CA ALA A 353 -12.59 40.43 11.11
C ALA A 353 -12.10 41.67 10.34
N GLY A 354 -10.84 42.08 10.55
CA GLY A 354 -10.26 43.22 9.83
C GLY A 354 -10.17 43.02 8.31
N LEU A 355 -9.96 41.79 7.83
CA LEU A 355 -10.00 41.47 6.39
C LEU A 355 -11.43 41.55 5.82
N LEU A 356 -12.43 41.14 6.59
CA LEU A 356 -13.83 41.21 6.19
C LEU A 356 -14.36 42.65 6.21
N GLU A 357 -13.99 43.45 7.21
CA GLU A 357 -14.32 44.89 7.26
C GLU A 357 -13.71 45.67 6.09
N ALA A 358 -12.54 45.27 5.62
CA ALA A 358 -11.90 45.88 4.45
C ALA A 358 -12.55 45.48 3.11
N ALA A 359 -13.42 44.47 3.10
CA ALA A 359 -14.07 43.98 1.89
C ALA A 359 -15.31 44.82 1.53
N PRO A 360 -15.48 45.23 0.26
CA PRO A 360 -16.61 46.04 -0.14
C PRO A 360 -17.94 45.28 0.01
N GLY A 361 -18.90 45.89 0.71
CA GLY A 361 -20.24 45.32 0.90
C GLY A 361 -20.35 44.30 2.04
N ILE A 362 -19.37 44.25 2.95
CA ILE A 362 -19.42 43.48 4.20
C ILE A 362 -19.25 44.43 5.38
N ASP A 363 -20.15 44.36 6.36
CA ASP A 363 -20.06 45.08 7.63
C ASP A 363 -20.03 44.06 8.77
N VAL A 364 -18.97 44.09 9.60
CA VAL A 364 -18.78 43.14 10.70
C VAL A 364 -19.50 43.66 11.93
N VAL A 365 -20.75 43.23 12.10
CA VAL A 365 -21.64 43.74 13.17
C VAL A 365 -21.35 43.17 14.56
N ALA A 366 -20.68 42.01 14.64
CA ALA A 366 -20.33 41.37 15.91
C ALA A 366 -19.24 40.30 15.75
N GLU A 367 -18.47 40.09 16.82
CA GLU A 367 -17.58 38.94 17.01
C GLU A 367 -18.00 38.14 18.24
N ALA A 368 -17.79 36.83 18.21
CA ALA A 368 -18.03 35.94 19.35
C ALA A 368 -16.87 34.97 19.54
N ALA A 369 -16.51 34.72 20.80
CA ALA A 369 -15.45 33.76 21.16
C ALA A 369 -15.99 32.36 21.49
N ASN A 370 -17.29 32.23 21.75
CA ASN A 370 -17.97 30.98 22.10
C ASN A 370 -19.39 30.96 21.51
N GLY A 371 -20.05 29.80 21.50
CA GLY A 371 -21.38 29.66 20.90
C GLY A 371 -22.52 30.33 21.68
N VAL A 372 -22.36 30.56 22.99
CA VAL A 372 -23.38 31.25 23.80
C VAL A 372 -23.42 32.73 23.42
N ASP A 373 -22.25 33.36 23.34
CA ASP A 373 -22.07 34.74 22.88
C ASP A 373 -22.51 34.87 21.42
N ALA A 374 -22.21 33.89 20.57
CA ALA A 374 -22.65 33.91 19.17
C ALA A 374 -24.18 33.98 19.05
N VAL A 375 -24.92 33.21 19.86
CA VAL A 375 -26.39 33.23 19.88
C VAL A 375 -26.91 34.58 20.41
N ALA A 376 -26.31 35.13 21.46
CA ALA A 376 -26.69 36.42 22.03
C ALA A 376 -26.44 37.58 21.06
N SER A 377 -25.23 37.67 20.50
CA SER A 377 -24.82 38.68 19.53
C SER A 377 -25.68 38.62 18.26
N ALA A 378 -25.89 37.43 17.69
CA ALA A 378 -26.73 37.28 16.50
C ALA A 378 -28.17 37.77 16.76
N THR A 379 -28.73 37.50 17.94
CA THR A 379 -30.08 37.98 18.30
C THR A 379 -30.15 39.50 18.42
N ALA A 380 -29.08 40.13 18.93
CA ALA A 380 -29.01 41.58 19.12
C ALA A 380 -28.78 42.33 17.81
N THR A 381 -27.89 41.83 16.94
CA THR A 381 -27.46 42.55 15.73
C THR A 381 -28.20 42.12 14.46
N ARG A 382 -28.92 40.99 14.51
CA ARG A 382 -29.70 40.44 13.38
C ARG A 382 -28.94 40.43 12.04
N PRO A 383 -27.75 39.78 11.96
CA PRO A 383 -26.92 39.78 10.75
C PRO A 383 -27.58 39.05 9.58
N ASP A 384 -27.18 39.40 8.35
CA ASP A 384 -27.58 38.68 7.14
C ASP A 384 -26.85 37.33 6.99
N VAL A 385 -25.56 37.29 7.33
CA VAL A 385 -24.70 36.12 7.24
C VAL A 385 -23.96 35.91 8.57
N VAL A 386 -23.87 34.66 9.03
CA VAL A 386 -23.09 34.26 10.20
C VAL A 386 -22.01 33.28 9.75
N LEU A 387 -20.75 33.65 9.98
CA LEU A 387 -19.61 32.74 9.84
C LEU A 387 -19.39 32.02 11.16
N MET A 388 -19.64 30.71 11.20
CA MET A 388 -19.79 29.94 12.43
C MET A 388 -18.76 28.82 12.52
N ASP A 389 -17.87 28.85 13.51
CA ASP A 389 -16.97 27.73 13.79
C ASP A 389 -17.72 26.56 14.44
N VAL A 390 -17.47 25.32 13.99
CA VAL A 390 -18.06 24.13 14.62
C VAL A 390 -17.56 23.96 16.07
N ARG A 391 -16.27 24.15 16.29
CA ARG A 391 -15.60 23.81 17.55
C ARG A 391 -15.37 25.06 18.38
N MET A 392 -16.43 25.50 19.07
CA MET A 392 -16.39 26.62 20.00
C MET A 392 -16.52 26.16 21.46
N PRO A 393 -15.96 26.90 22.43
CA PRO A 393 -16.17 26.65 23.85
C PRO A 393 -17.65 26.79 24.25
N GLU A 394 -18.03 26.16 25.36
CA GLU A 394 -19.36 26.21 26.03
C GLU A 394 -20.55 25.67 25.22
N LEU A 395 -20.74 26.16 24.00
CA LEU A 395 -21.76 25.72 23.05
C LEU A 395 -21.10 25.57 21.68
N ASP A 396 -21.22 24.38 21.08
CA ASP A 396 -20.69 24.13 19.75
C ASP A 396 -21.47 24.91 18.67
N GLY A 397 -20.84 25.13 17.51
CA GLY A 397 -21.42 25.95 16.44
C GLY A 397 -22.67 25.36 15.80
N ILE A 398 -22.88 24.05 15.85
CA ILE A 398 -24.06 23.38 15.28
C ILE A 398 -25.26 23.58 16.21
N SER A 399 -25.05 23.40 17.51
CA SER A 399 -26.00 23.70 18.56
C SER A 399 -26.34 25.19 18.60
N ALA A 400 -25.36 26.08 18.37
CA ALA A 400 -25.59 27.52 18.22
C ALA A 400 -26.43 27.84 16.98
N THR A 401 -26.13 27.22 15.83
CA THR A 401 -26.89 27.34 14.58
C THR A 401 -28.37 27.00 14.79
N ARG A 402 -28.66 25.84 15.42
CA ARG A 402 -30.03 25.43 15.77
C ARG A 402 -30.73 26.47 16.63
N ARG A 403 -30.06 27.01 17.65
CA ARG A 403 -30.65 28.01 18.56
C ARG A 403 -30.93 29.34 17.89
N ILE A 404 -30.08 29.78 16.96
CA ILE A 404 -30.29 31.02 16.20
C ILE A 404 -31.52 30.86 15.30
N LEU A 405 -31.59 29.77 14.54
CA LEU A 405 -32.66 29.56 13.56
C LEU A 405 -34.03 29.23 14.19
N SER A 406 -34.06 28.69 15.42
CA SER A 406 -35.31 28.36 16.12
C SER A 406 -35.89 29.52 16.95
N ARG A 407 -35.16 30.63 17.13
CA ARG A 407 -35.54 31.70 18.06
C ARG A 407 -36.60 32.64 17.53
N ASP A 408 -36.54 33.01 16.25
CA ASP A 408 -37.45 33.95 15.60
C ASP A 408 -37.72 33.51 14.15
N PRO A 409 -38.90 32.92 13.85
CA PRO A 409 -39.24 32.48 12.50
C PRO A 409 -39.28 33.61 11.45
N GLY A 410 -39.39 34.87 11.88
CA GLY A 410 -39.44 36.03 10.99
C GLY A 410 -38.08 36.53 10.51
N TRP A 411 -36.97 36.02 11.08
CA TRP A 411 -35.60 36.38 10.71
C TRP A 411 -34.74 35.12 10.57
N GLN A 412 -34.29 34.82 9.34
CA GLN A 412 -33.48 33.64 9.04
C GLN A 412 -32.12 34.06 8.47
N PRO A 413 -31.09 34.23 9.32
CA PRO A 413 -29.74 34.52 8.85
C PRO A 413 -29.17 33.34 8.07
N ARG A 414 -28.31 33.62 7.10
CA ARG A 414 -27.59 32.58 6.38
C ARG A 414 -26.34 32.16 7.16
N ILE A 415 -26.24 30.88 7.51
CA ILE A 415 -25.14 30.40 8.37
C ILE A 415 -24.15 29.59 7.55
N ILE A 416 -22.89 30.05 7.49
CA ILE A 416 -21.78 29.36 6.85
C ILE A 416 -20.91 28.73 7.94
N ILE A 417 -20.76 27.41 7.91
CA ILE A 417 -19.97 26.68 8.90
C ILE A 417 -18.49 26.65 8.48
N LEU A 418 -17.59 26.95 9.41
CA LEU A 418 -16.14 26.80 9.31
C LEU A 418 -15.65 25.55 10.05
N THR A 419 -14.82 24.73 9.41
CA THR A 419 -14.21 23.54 10.04
C THR A 419 -12.77 23.30 9.59
N THR A 420 -12.04 22.44 10.31
CA THR A 420 -10.66 22.02 10.01
C THR A 420 -10.51 20.68 9.25
N PHE A 421 -11.61 19.98 8.90
CA PHE A 421 -11.76 18.54 8.50
C PHE A 421 -11.57 17.56 9.68
N ASP A 422 -12.29 16.43 9.90
CA ASP A 422 -13.21 15.55 9.16
C ASP A 422 -14.70 15.77 9.51
N ILE A 423 -15.60 15.51 8.54
CA ILE A 423 -16.91 16.17 8.44
C ILE A 423 -18.08 15.21 8.14
N SER A 424 -17.88 13.90 8.29
CA SER A 424 -18.92 12.93 7.93
C SER A 424 -20.18 13.02 8.81
N GLU A 425 -20.02 13.25 10.12
CA GLU A 425 -21.16 13.35 11.06
C GLU A 425 -21.71 14.79 11.16
N TYR A 426 -20.83 15.78 11.00
CA TYR A 426 -21.19 17.19 11.19
C TYR A 426 -21.79 17.86 9.96
N VAL A 427 -21.42 17.51 8.70
CA VAL A 427 -22.07 18.11 7.51
C VAL A 427 -23.55 17.77 7.47
N TYR A 428 -23.88 16.50 7.70
CA TYR A 428 -25.27 16.04 7.65
C TYR A 428 -26.10 16.73 8.74
N THR A 429 -25.57 16.76 9.96
CA THR A 429 -26.22 17.44 11.09
C THR A 429 -26.35 18.94 10.81
N SER A 430 -25.29 19.64 10.38
CA SER A 430 -25.35 21.08 10.11
C SER A 430 -26.30 21.47 8.98
N LEU A 431 -26.37 20.67 7.90
CA LEU A 431 -27.33 20.90 6.82
C LEU A 431 -28.77 20.64 7.26
N ARG A 432 -28.99 19.58 8.07
CA ARG A 432 -30.31 19.28 8.66
C ARG A 432 -30.76 20.37 9.63
N GLU A 433 -29.82 21.01 10.33
CA GLU A 433 -30.08 22.15 11.21
C GLU A 433 -30.22 23.49 10.46
N GLY A 434 -30.05 23.52 9.12
CA GLY A 434 -30.35 24.70 8.30
C GLY A 434 -29.15 25.57 7.91
N ALA A 435 -27.91 25.08 8.03
CA ALA A 435 -26.74 25.80 7.52
C ALA A 435 -26.83 26.04 6.00
N SER A 436 -26.49 27.25 5.56
CA SER A 436 -26.60 27.72 4.17
C SER A 436 -25.34 27.48 3.33
N GLY A 437 -24.20 27.20 3.98
CA GLY A 437 -22.94 26.93 3.30
C GLY A 437 -21.89 26.30 4.21
N PHE A 438 -20.84 25.77 3.60
CA PHE A 438 -19.76 25.10 4.33
C PHE A 438 -18.40 25.47 3.76
N LEU A 439 -17.53 25.99 4.62
CA LEU A 439 -16.18 26.40 4.29
C LEU A 439 -15.17 25.78 5.24
N LEU A 440 -13.95 25.68 4.77
CA LEU A 440 -12.84 25.20 5.56
C LEU A 440 -12.11 26.38 6.19
N LYS A 441 -11.54 26.20 7.39
CA LYS A 441 -10.74 27.24 8.05
C LYS A 441 -9.46 27.61 7.28
N ASP A 442 -9.03 26.78 6.34
CA ASP A 442 -7.91 27.05 5.43
C ASP A 442 -8.35 27.73 4.12
N THR A 443 -9.65 28.05 3.97
CA THR A 443 -10.17 28.74 2.78
C THR A 443 -9.50 30.12 2.67
N PRO A 444 -8.89 30.46 1.51
CA PRO A 444 -8.31 31.77 1.26
C PRO A 444 -9.33 32.91 1.49
N ALA A 445 -8.87 34.07 1.98
CA ALA A 445 -9.76 35.16 2.37
C ALA A 445 -10.65 35.67 1.22
N ASP A 446 -10.12 35.75 0.00
CA ASP A 446 -10.87 36.09 -1.22
C ASP A 446 -12.02 35.11 -1.51
N ARG A 447 -11.78 33.81 -1.25
CA ARG A 447 -12.78 32.76 -1.39
C ARG A 447 -13.83 32.82 -0.28
N VAL A 448 -13.45 33.17 0.94
CA VAL A 448 -14.39 33.40 2.06
C VAL A 448 -15.31 34.57 1.74
N ILE A 449 -14.75 35.70 1.27
CA ILE A 449 -15.51 36.89 0.85
C ILE A 449 -16.48 36.53 -0.27
N ALA A 450 -16.02 35.84 -1.32
CA ALA A 450 -16.87 35.40 -2.43
C ALA A 450 -18.02 34.49 -1.96
N ALA A 451 -17.75 33.59 -1.01
CA ALA A 451 -18.76 32.72 -0.44
C ALA A 451 -19.81 33.49 0.40
N ILE A 452 -19.39 34.50 1.17
CA ILE A 452 -20.31 35.37 1.91
C ILE A 452 -21.25 36.10 0.95
N HIS A 453 -20.73 36.70 -0.13
CA HIS A 453 -21.57 37.36 -1.13
C HIS A 453 -22.54 36.41 -1.84
N ALA A 454 -22.08 35.22 -2.21
CA ALA A 454 -22.94 34.21 -2.86
C ALA A 454 -24.09 33.77 -1.94
N VAL A 455 -23.77 33.47 -0.68
CA VAL A 455 -24.78 33.03 0.30
C VAL A 455 -25.74 34.16 0.68
N ALA A 456 -25.26 35.40 0.77
CA ALA A 456 -26.09 36.59 0.95
C ALA A 456 -27.06 36.82 -0.23
N ALA A 457 -26.63 36.53 -1.46
CA ALA A 457 -27.47 36.58 -2.66
C ALA A 457 -28.50 35.43 -2.74
N GLY A 458 -28.43 34.45 -1.84
CA GLY A 458 -29.36 33.32 -1.76
C GLY A 458 -28.84 32.02 -2.39
N ASP A 459 -27.58 31.98 -2.84
CA ASP A 459 -26.98 30.76 -3.38
C ASP A 459 -26.58 29.80 -2.25
N VAL A 460 -26.76 28.50 -2.47
CA VAL A 460 -26.26 27.46 -1.55
C VAL A 460 -24.86 27.05 -2.02
N LEU A 461 -23.85 27.30 -1.18
CA LEU A 461 -22.46 27.02 -1.53
C LEU A 461 -21.97 25.73 -0.86
N LEU A 462 -21.97 24.64 -1.65
CA LEU A 462 -21.31 23.38 -1.31
C LEU A 462 -20.03 23.24 -2.13
N SER A 463 -18.88 23.06 -1.47
CA SER A 463 -17.63 22.84 -2.19
C SER A 463 -17.73 21.59 -3.07
N PRO A 464 -17.13 21.55 -4.28
CA PRO A 464 -17.19 20.39 -5.17
C PRO A 464 -16.74 19.07 -4.53
N ARG A 465 -15.82 19.14 -3.56
CA ARG A 465 -15.36 17.99 -2.77
C ARG A 465 -16.44 17.47 -1.81
N ILE A 466 -17.20 18.36 -1.18
CA ILE A 466 -18.31 18.01 -0.28
C ILE A 466 -19.48 17.49 -1.10
N THR A 467 -19.80 18.11 -2.24
CA THR A 467 -20.87 17.65 -3.15
C THR A 467 -20.62 16.23 -3.64
N ARG A 468 -19.39 15.90 -4.08
CA ARG A 468 -19.02 14.53 -4.50
C ARG A 468 -19.20 13.52 -3.36
N ARG A 469 -18.78 13.87 -2.14
CA ARG A 469 -18.90 12.98 -0.97
C ARG A 469 -20.34 12.80 -0.47
N LEU A 470 -21.17 13.84 -0.54
CA LEU A 470 -22.60 13.75 -0.25
C LEU A 470 -23.29 12.78 -1.23
N ILE A 471 -22.95 12.85 -2.52
CA ILE A 471 -23.44 11.90 -3.54
C ILE A 471 -22.99 10.47 -3.21
N GLU A 472 -21.72 10.25 -2.86
CA GLU A 472 -21.19 8.94 -2.48
C GLU A 472 -21.80 8.38 -1.18
N SER A 473 -22.15 9.23 -0.23
CA SER A 473 -22.81 8.84 1.03
C SER A 473 -24.29 8.51 0.82
N PHE A 474 -24.99 9.29 -0.01
CA PHE A 474 -26.39 9.04 -0.38
C PHE A 474 -26.53 7.74 -1.18
N ALA A 475 -25.61 7.50 -2.11
CA ALA A 475 -25.55 6.25 -2.88
C ALA A 475 -25.35 5.03 -1.97
N ARG A 476 -24.48 5.13 -0.94
CA ARG A 476 -24.27 4.05 0.03
C ARG A 476 -25.49 3.78 0.91
N HIS A 477 -26.18 4.83 1.38
CA HIS A 477 -27.38 4.66 2.20
C HIS A 477 -28.56 4.07 1.41
N HIS A 478 -28.69 4.36 0.11
CA HIS A 478 -29.72 3.73 -0.73
C HIS A 478 -29.39 2.27 -1.09
N VAL A 479 -28.11 1.91 -1.23
CA VAL A 479 -27.72 0.50 -1.44
C VAL A 479 -28.02 -0.35 -0.21
N VAL A 480 -27.78 0.17 1.00
CA VAL A 480 -28.11 -0.53 2.25
C VAL A 480 -29.63 -0.64 2.45
N ALA A 481 -30.39 0.44 2.21
CA ALA A 481 -31.85 0.40 2.31
C ALA A 481 -32.51 -0.51 1.26
N ALA A 482 -31.96 -0.60 0.03
CA ALA A 482 -32.44 -1.51 -1.01
C ALA A 482 -32.10 -2.98 -0.73
N TYR A 483 -31.01 -3.23 0.03
CA TYR A 483 -30.64 -4.53 0.55
C TYR A 483 -31.58 -4.98 1.67
N GLU A 484 -31.89 -4.07 2.61
CA GLU A 484 -32.81 -4.33 3.73
C GLU A 484 -34.27 -4.44 3.28
N SER A 485 -34.67 -3.76 2.20
CA SER A 485 -36.01 -3.87 1.60
C SER A 485 -36.16 -5.05 0.62
N GLY A 486 -35.12 -5.87 0.43
CA GLY A 486 -35.15 -7.07 -0.41
C GLY A 486 -35.24 -6.82 -1.93
N LEU A 487 -34.90 -5.62 -2.41
CA LEU A 487 -34.99 -5.26 -3.83
C LEU A 487 -33.77 -5.69 -4.65
N ILE A 488 -32.65 -6.03 -4.02
CA ILE A 488 -31.40 -6.44 -4.68
C ILE A 488 -30.91 -7.74 -4.03
N VAL A 489 -30.96 -8.84 -4.77
CA VAL A 489 -30.41 -10.15 -4.34
C VAL A 489 -28.94 -10.23 -4.76
N PRO A 490 -28.00 -10.61 -3.88
CA PRO A 490 -26.61 -10.80 -4.28
C PRO A 490 -26.47 -11.91 -5.31
N SER A 491 -25.82 -11.60 -6.44
CA SER A 491 -25.30 -12.61 -7.36
C SER A 491 -24.25 -13.42 -6.61
N SER A 492 -24.57 -14.68 -6.30
CA SER A 492 -23.58 -15.66 -5.85
C SER A 492 -22.51 -15.83 -6.92
N ALA A 493 -21.26 -15.70 -6.50
CA ALA A 493 -20.08 -15.89 -7.33
C ALA A 493 -19.98 -17.34 -7.83
N ASP A 494 -19.63 -17.49 -9.11
CA ASP A 494 -18.87 -18.61 -9.67
C ASP A 494 -17.56 -18.05 -10.24
#